data_AF-A0A8K1C506-F1
#
_entry.id   AF-A0A8K1C506-F1
#
_cell.length_a   1.000
_cell.length_b   1.000
_cell.length_c   1.000
_cell.angle_alpha   90.00
_cell.angle_beta   90.00
_cell.angle_gamma   90.00
#
_symmetry.space_group_name_H-M   'P 1'
#
loop_
_entity.id
_entity.type
_entity.pdbx_description
1 polymer ?
#
loop_
_entity_poly.entity_id
_entity_poly.type
_entity_poly.pdbx_seq_one_letter_code
_entity_poly.pdbx_strand_id
1 'polypeptide(L)'
;MSKDDIVSDKSFYSSAFIPSRCVKDRSLPVAFGSTWQEAVREVAAIVFHVDSKNRLTWIQQFDRRHVDKDRPFDLPDGAYMYQALPGEHIEQVDVFETDGAFVGLRLRTNQRNTQRFGDSGERSRTISADEGFIINSLCGKFYSQICKELRVLYHPLKHATIESAPSAQVKYSSTAPELAVSSTSKAFVEQRKSLKAIVFQYDTNAKALVVPVCLSATERSCYESLQDSVSSGFGEHWIELVDGERIIAVQVEHDSHQVQRLCIRTNMRTSPWFGKITSWSKVLTTTFEELPGSTICGFQGQRDAQLDKIVTLGVVYMTGDTVDTIENPIEDLTDDSSDDLSDGNCEEERIEP
;
A
#
# COMPACT_ATOMS: atom_id res chain seq x y z
N MET A 1 47.38 50.24 -9.99
CA MET A 1 47.61 48.79 -10.17
C MET A 1 46.27 48.10 -9.86
N SER A 2 45.36 48.06 -10.83
CA SER A 2 44.90 46.85 -11.59
C SER A 2 44.47 45.73 -10.63
N LYS A 3 43.17 45.49 -10.35
CA LYS A 3 42.09 44.87 -11.17
C LYS A 3 42.57 43.64 -11.95
N ASP A 4 42.02 42.49 -11.56
CA ASP A 4 41.74 41.22 -12.29
C ASP A 4 41.07 40.31 -11.23
N ASP A 5 39.75 40.08 -11.15
CA ASP A 5 38.81 39.41 -12.07
C ASP A 5 39.32 38.06 -12.60
N ILE A 6 38.96 36.97 -11.92
CA ILE A 6 39.02 35.61 -12.48
C ILE A 6 37.62 35.00 -12.47
N VAL A 7 37.25 34.62 -13.69
CA VAL A 7 35.94 34.25 -14.22
C VAL A 7 35.51 32.84 -13.77
N SER A 8 34.21 32.71 -13.53
CA SER A 8 33.49 31.46 -13.34
C SER A 8 33.46 30.62 -14.63
N ASP A 9 33.95 29.39 -14.58
CA ASP A 9 33.84 28.45 -15.70
C ASP A 9 32.65 27.50 -15.46
N LYS A 10 31.53 27.78 -16.14
CA LYS A 10 30.39 26.86 -16.27
C LYS A 10 30.60 26.02 -17.53
N SER A 11 31.21 24.86 -17.41
CA SER A 11 31.27 23.91 -18.52
C SER A 11 30.00 23.06 -18.57
N PHE A 12 29.14 23.36 -19.52
CA PHE A 12 28.09 22.45 -20.03
C PHE A 12 28.75 21.22 -20.67
N TYR A 13 28.45 20.02 -20.16
CA TYR A 13 28.59 18.78 -20.92
C TYR A 13 27.20 18.23 -21.22
N SER A 14 26.71 18.58 -22.41
CA SER A 14 25.71 17.80 -23.13
C SER A 14 26.48 16.70 -23.88
N SER A 15 26.43 15.47 -23.39
CA SER A 15 26.82 14.30 -24.18
C SER A 15 25.70 13.27 -24.12
N ALA A 16 24.98 13.16 -25.23
CA ALA A 16 24.06 12.07 -25.48
C ALA A 16 24.87 10.77 -25.58
N PHE A 17 24.82 9.94 -24.54
CA PHE A 17 25.39 8.60 -24.56
C PHE A 17 24.27 7.60 -24.81
N ILE A 18 24.32 6.92 -25.97
CA ILE A 18 23.43 5.80 -26.31
C ILE A 18 24.22 4.52 -26.04
N PRO A 19 23.93 3.72 -24.99
CA PRO A 19 24.44 2.37 -24.93
C PRO A 19 23.50 1.44 -25.70
N SER A 20 24.01 0.95 -26.82
CA SER A 20 23.46 -0.16 -27.58
C SER A 20 23.67 -1.50 -26.85
N ARG A 21 22.60 -2.30 -26.82
CA ARG A 21 22.54 -3.77 -26.66
C ARG A 21 23.23 -4.39 -25.44
N CYS A 22 22.41 -4.75 -24.46
CA CYS A 22 22.56 -6.03 -23.75
C CYS A 22 21.22 -6.76 -23.68
N VAL A 23 21.03 -7.71 -24.60
CA VAL A 23 20.02 -8.75 -24.47
C VAL A 23 20.70 -9.91 -23.73
N LYS A 24 20.21 -10.25 -22.54
CA LYS A 24 19.94 -11.63 -22.11
C LYS A 24 19.33 -11.67 -20.71
N ASP A 25 18.19 -12.35 -20.67
CA ASP A 25 17.32 -12.75 -19.55
C ASP A 25 16.57 -11.66 -18.76
N ARG A 26 15.24 -11.66 -18.87
CA ARG A 26 14.32 -10.60 -18.42
C ARG A 26 13.48 -10.95 -17.18
N SER A 27 13.83 -11.99 -16.43
CA SER A 27 12.97 -12.49 -15.34
C SER A 27 13.66 -12.73 -14.01
N LEU A 28 14.85 -12.16 -13.77
CA LEU A 28 15.49 -12.19 -12.45
C LEU A 28 15.66 -10.78 -11.89
N PRO A 29 15.42 -10.56 -10.58
CA PRO A 29 15.76 -9.31 -9.93
C PRO A 29 17.28 -9.12 -10.06
N VAL A 30 17.69 -8.11 -10.82
CA VAL A 30 19.10 -7.74 -10.95
C VAL A 30 19.55 -7.27 -9.57
N ALA A 31 20.45 -8.01 -8.92
CA ALA A 31 21.10 -7.57 -7.70
C ALA A 31 21.80 -6.24 -7.97
N PHE A 32 21.33 -5.18 -7.33
CA PHE A 32 21.82 -3.81 -7.52
C PHE A 32 23.24 -3.68 -7.01
N GLY A 33 24.14 -3.14 -7.84
CA GLY A 33 25.52 -2.93 -7.40
C GLY A 33 26.55 -2.53 -8.47
N SER A 34 26.22 -2.47 -9.76
CA SER A 34 27.22 -1.98 -10.74
C SER A 34 26.69 -1.36 -12.05
N THR A 35 25.42 -1.50 -12.41
CA THR A 35 24.91 -0.94 -13.66
C THR A 35 23.52 -0.33 -13.52
N TRP A 36 23.40 0.88 -14.08
CA TRP A 36 22.19 1.64 -14.39
C TRP A 36 20.94 0.80 -14.59
N GLN A 37 19.81 1.24 -14.04
CA GLN A 37 18.52 0.85 -14.63
C GLN A 37 18.41 1.51 -15.99
N GLU A 38 18.16 0.70 -17.03
CA GLU A 38 17.71 1.25 -18.30
C GLU A 38 16.45 2.09 -18.03
N ALA A 39 16.42 3.30 -18.58
CA ALA A 39 15.24 4.12 -18.52
C ALA A 39 14.06 3.33 -19.10
N VAL A 40 13.04 3.10 -18.28
CA VAL A 40 11.77 2.59 -18.77
C VAL A 40 11.12 3.68 -19.63
N ARG A 41 10.49 3.28 -20.75
CA ARG A 41 9.85 4.25 -21.67
C ARG A 41 8.67 4.97 -21.03
N GLU A 42 8.01 4.31 -20.10
CA GLU A 42 6.83 4.77 -19.36
C GLU A 42 6.81 4.00 -18.03
N VAL A 43 6.96 4.70 -16.91
CA VAL A 43 6.86 4.09 -15.58
C VAL A 43 5.41 3.73 -15.32
N ALA A 44 5.12 2.44 -15.17
CA ALA A 44 3.83 1.95 -14.73
C ALA A 44 3.82 1.59 -13.23
N ALA A 45 4.97 1.21 -12.67
CA ALA A 45 5.11 1.03 -11.24
C ALA A 45 6.55 1.26 -10.77
N ILE A 46 6.69 1.65 -9.51
CA ILE A 46 7.96 1.75 -8.80
C ILE A 46 7.85 1.01 -7.49
N VAL A 47 8.72 0.04 -7.27
CA VAL A 47 8.90 -0.65 -5.99
C VAL A 47 10.05 -0.01 -5.24
N PHE A 48 9.79 0.38 -4.00
CA PHE A 48 10.74 0.95 -3.05
C PHE A 48 10.95 -0.07 -1.96
N HIS A 49 12.17 -0.26 -1.47
CA HIS A 49 12.39 -1.09 -0.30
C HIS A 49 13.16 -0.32 0.75
N VAL A 50 12.72 -0.49 1.97
CA VAL A 50 13.31 0.15 3.14
C VAL A 50 13.83 -0.92 4.08
N ASP A 51 14.93 -0.63 4.76
CA ASP A 51 15.42 -1.51 5.82
C ASP A 51 14.57 -1.37 7.10
N SER A 52 14.90 -2.14 8.12
CA SER A 52 14.24 -2.08 9.44
C SER A 52 14.41 -0.74 10.17
N LYS A 53 15.29 0.15 9.67
CA LYS A 53 15.43 1.53 10.14
C LYS A 53 14.67 2.51 9.23
N ASN A 54 13.77 2.00 8.39
CA ASN A 54 12.98 2.75 7.42
C ASN A 54 13.82 3.52 6.40
N ARG A 55 15.06 3.10 6.12
CA ARG A 55 15.93 3.77 5.14
C ARG A 55 15.79 3.11 3.78
N LEU A 56 15.62 3.92 2.74
CA LEU A 56 15.59 3.46 1.36
C LEU A 56 16.88 2.73 0.96
N THR A 57 16.74 1.47 0.59
CA THR A 57 17.87 0.57 0.26
C THR A 57 17.88 0.06 -1.18
N TRP A 58 16.73 0.04 -1.87
CA TRP A 58 16.67 -0.13 -3.33
C TRP A 58 15.37 0.43 -3.93
N ILE A 59 15.41 0.71 -5.24
CA ILE A 59 14.27 1.14 -6.06
C ILE A 59 14.25 0.31 -7.34
N GLN A 60 13.10 -0.24 -7.74
CA GLN A 60 12.92 -0.88 -9.05
C GLN A 60 11.71 -0.34 -9.78
N GLN A 61 11.89 -0.11 -11.08
CA GLN A 61 10.87 0.45 -11.96
C GLN A 61 10.40 -0.60 -12.94
N PHE A 62 9.10 -0.55 -13.23
CA PHE A 62 8.43 -1.48 -14.13
C PHE A 62 7.68 -0.70 -15.20
N ASP A 63 7.76 -1.17 -16.44
CA ASP A 63 6.90 -0.67 -17.52
C ASP A 63 5.54 -1.36 -17.49
N ARG A 64 4.61 -0.85 -18.29
CA ARG A 64 3.22 -1.32 -18.35
C ARG A 64 3.09 -2.83 -18.64
N ARG A 65 4.00 -3.39 -19.44
CA ARG A 65 3.99 -4.82 -19.82
C ARG A 65 4.28 -5.75 -18.64
N HIS A 66 4.98 -5.24 -17.62
CA HIS A 66 5.24 -6.00 -16.40
C HIS A 66 4.10 -5.88 -15.40
N VAL A 67 3.39 -4.74 -15.41
CA VAL A 67 2.35 -4.41 -14.44
C VAL A 67 0.99 -4.96 -14.82
N ASP A 68 0.62 -4.93 -16.11
CA ASP A 68 -0.69 -5.39 -16.61
C ASP A 68 -0.82 -6.92 -16.68
N LYS A 69 -0.08 -7.66 -15.83
CA LYS A 69 -0.23 -9.12 -15.72
C LYS A 69 -1.42 -9.44 -14.84
N ASP A 70 -2.12 -10.54 -15.12
CA ASP A 70 -3.30 -10.99 -14.36
C ASP A 70 -3.02 -11.37 -12.90
N ARG A 71 -1.76 -11.37 -12.46
CA ARG A 71 -1.36 -11.69 -11.08
C ARG A 71 -0.91 -10.44 -10.32
N PRO A 72 -1.42 -10.21 -9.10
CA PRO A 72 -0.89 -9.20 -8.20
C PRO A 72 0.60 -9.42 -7.92
N PHE A 73 1.33 -8.32 -7.66
CA PHE A 73 2.73 -8.39 -7.26
C PHE A 73 2.87 -8.96 -5.85
N ASP A 74 3.77 -9.91 -5.68
CA ASP A 74 4.29 -10.29 -4.37
C ASP A 74 5.46 -9.35 -4.02
N LEU A 75 5.26 -8.49 -3.03
CA LEU A 75 6.30 -7.57 -2.57
C LEU A 75 7.24 -8.25 -1.56
N PRO A 76 8.56 -8.00 -1.64
CA PRO A 76 9.49 -8.37 -0.57
C PRO A 76 9.15 -7.68 0.75
N ASP A 77 9.63 -8.24 1.87
CA ASP A 77 9.45 -7.62 3.19
C ASP A 77 10.09 -6.23 3.21
N GLY A 78 9.39 -5.24 3.76
CA GLY A 78 9.85 -3.85 3.75
C GLY A 78 9.79 -3.17 2.38
N ALA A 79 9.14 -3.79 1.38
CA ALA A 79 8.90 -3.15 0.09
C ALA A 79 7.51 -2.50 0.00
N TYR A 80 7.48 -1.35 -0.67
CA TYR A 80 6.29 -0.59 -1.00
C TYR A 80 6.22 -0.43 -2.51
N MET A 81 5.01 -0.20 -3.04
CA MET A 81 4.82 -0.02 -4.47
C MET A 81 3.97 1.20 -4.75
N TYR A 82 4.47 2.04 -5.64
CA TYR A 82 3.68 2.99 -6.40
C TYR A 82 3.26 2.33 -7.72
N GLN A 83 2.00 2.49 -8.12
CA GLN A 83 1.48 2.01 -9.40
C GLN A 83 0.72 3.13 -10.10
N ALA A 84 1.21 3.54 -11.27
CA ALA A 84 0.62 4.61 -12.07
C ALA A 84 -0.74 4.20 -12.64
N LEU A 85 -1.73 5.06 -12.45
CA LEU A 85 -3.04 4.97 -13.09
C LEU A 85 -2.95 5.36 -14.57
N PRO A 86 -3.96 5.01 -15.40
CA PRO A 86 -4.04 5.51 -16.76
C PRO A 86 -3.93 7.05 -16.82
N GLY A 87 -2.96 7.55 -17.59
CA GLY A 87 -2.69 8.99 -17.73
C GLY A 87 -2.02 9.66 -16.52
N GLU A 88 -1.70 8.90 -15.47
CA GLU A 88 -0.94 9.41 -14.32
C GLU A 88 0.55 9.49 -14.66
N HIS A 89 1.18 10.61 -14.33
CA HIS A 89 2.61 10.81 -14.49
C HIS A 89 3.19 11.62 -13.32
N ILE A 90 4.47 11.39 -13.03
CA ILE A 90 5.16 12.04 -11.92
C ILE A 90 5.59 13.44 -12.36
N GLU A 91 5.20 14.45 -11.58
CA GLU A 91 5.56 15.85 -11.80
C GLU A 91 6.67 16.29 -10.84
N GLN A 92 6.65 15.78 -9.61
CA GLN A 92 7.63 16.11 -8.59
C GLN A 92 8.01 14.90 -7.74
N VAL A 93 9.21 14.94 -7.18
CA VAL A 93 9.71 13.96 -6.20
C VAL A 93 10.24 14.73 -5.01
N ASP A 94 9.59 14.57 -3.86
CA ASP A 94 10.13 15.01 -2.58
C ASP A 94 11.11 13.96 -2.10
N VAL A 95 12.30 14.39 -1.69
CA VAL A 95 13.41 13.52 -1.31
C VAL A 95 13.86 13.88 0.10
N PHE A 96 14.05 12.87 0.94
CA PHE A 96 14.37 13.02 2.36
C PHE A 96 15.76 12.45 2.66
N GLU A 97 16.57 13.20 3.41
CA GLU A 97 17.99 12.92 3.64
C GLU A 97 18.40 12.99 5.11
N THR A 98 19.27 12.06 5.53
CA THR A 98 19.99 12.07 6.83
C THR A 98 21.43 11.64 6.58
N ASP A 99 22.42 12.31 7.18
CA ASP A 99 23.85 11.97 7.03
C ASP A 99 24.31 11.79 5.56
N GLY A 100 23.77 12.64 4.67
CA GLY A 100 24.04 12.58 3.23
C GLY A 100 23.58 11.29 2.55
N ALA A 101 22.61 10.57 3.14
CA ALA A 101 21.94 9.42 2.55
C ALA A 101 20.46 9.74 2.29
N PHE A 102 19.91 9.24 1.19
CA PHE A 102 18.47 9.27 0.96
C PHE A 102 17.80 8.19 1.79
N VAL A 103 16.96 8.61 2.72
CA VAL A 103 16.27 7.74 3.67
C VAL A 103 14.81 7.53 3.29
N GLY A 104 14.22 8.46 2.54
CA GLY A 104 12.88 8.31 2.00
C GLY A 104 12.60 9.21 0.80
N LEU A 105 11.42 9.03 0.21
CA LEU A 105 10.89 9.87 -0.86
C LEU A 105 9.36 9.89 -0.86
N ARG A 106 8.77 10.89 -1.51
CA ARG A 106 7.34 10.98 -1.83
C ARG A 106 7.20 11.39 -3.29
N LEU A 107 6.29 10.76 -4.02
CA LEU A 107 5.99 11.12 -5.41
C LEU A 107 4.79 12.06 -5.43
N ARG A 108 4.86 13.10 -6.26
CA ARG A 108 3.72 13.94 -6.60
C ARG A 108 3.43 13.80 -8.07
N THR A 109 2.20 13.44 -8.38
CA THR A 109 1.71 13.18 -9.72
C THR A 109 0.63 14.18 -10.07
N ASN A 110 0.29 14.26 -11.35
CA ASN A 110 -0.83 15.07 -11.82
C ASN A 110 -2.20 14.63 -11.26
N GLN A 111 -2.28 13.49 -10.57
CA GLN A 111 -3.53 12.95 -10.02
C GLN A 111 -3.53 12.85 -8.49
N ARG A 112 -2.37 12.75 -7.84
CA ARG A 112 -2.26 12.57 -6.38
C ARG A 112 -0.87 12.82 -5.82
N ASN A 113 -0.80 12.95 -4.50
CA ASN A 113 0.44 12.87 -3.74
C ASN A 113 0.50 11.51 -3.07
N THR A 114 1.58 10.76 -3.27
CA THR A 114 1.70 9.45 -2.61
C THR A 114 1.99 9.60 -1.12
N GLN A 115 1.81 8.52 -0.37
CA GLN A 115 2.49 8.35 0.91
C GLN A 115 4.01 8.56 0.79
N ARG A 116 4.65 8.82 1.93
CA ARG A 116 6.12 8.81 2.03
C ARG A 116 6.60 7.36 2.10
N PHE A 117 7.54 7.02 1.23
CA PHE A 117 8.25 5.75 1.24
C PHE A 117 9.58 5.94 1.98
N GLY A 118 9.72 5.36 3.17
CA GLY A 118 10.90 5.52 4.02
C GLY A 118 10.80 6.65 5.05
N ASP A 119 11.93 6.98 5.65
CA ASP A 119 12.04 7.94 6.75
C ASP A 119 11.86 9.40 6.29
N SER A 120 11.43 10.24 7.24
CA SER A 120 11.28 11.69 7.16
C SER A 120 12.62 12.42 6.96
N GLY A 121 13.71 11.83 7.42
CA GLY A 121 15.05 12.42 7.37
C GLY A 121 15.19 13.74 8.15
N GLU A 122 16.38 14.32 8.09
CA GLU A 122 16.67 15.62 8.73
C GLU A 122 16.50 16.80 7.76
N ARG A 123 16.59 16.52 6.45
CA ARG A 123 16.49 17.52 5.38
C ARG A 123 15.57 16.98 4.30
N SER A 124 14.80 17.87 3.69
CA SER A 124 13.98 17.57 2.53
C SER A 124 14.30 18.51 1.36
N ARG A 125 14.12 18.01 0.14
CA ARG A 125 14.17 18.81 -1.08
C ARG A 125 13.21 18.26 -2.11
N THR A 126 12.65 19.14 -2.94
CA THR A 126 11.74 18.77 -4.03
C THR A 126 12.45 18.89 -5.36
N ILE A 127 12.36 17.85 -6.17
CA ILE A 127 12.81 17.82 -7.56
C ILE A 127 11.55 17.92 -8.42
N SER A 128 11.43 18.97 -9.23
CA SER A 128 10.26 19.19 -10.10
C SER A 128 10.63 19.05 -11.57
N ALA A 129 9.71 18.54 -12.39
CA ALA A 129 9.83 18.65 -13.84
C ALA A 129 9.63 20.10 -14.30
N ASP A 130 10.40 20.51 -15.30
CA ASP A 130 10.19 21.79 -15.98
C ASP A 130 8.88 21.76 -16.79
N GLU A 131 8.35 22.94 -17.14
CA GLU A 131 7.15 23.06 -17.96
C GLU A 131 7.27 22.27 -19.28
N GLY A 132 6.26 21.45 -19.57
CA GLY A 132 6.24 20.57 -20.74
C GLY A 132 7.04 19.28 -20.60
N PHE A 133 7.57 18.98 -19.41
CA PHE A 133 8.25 17.72 -19.09
C PHE A 133 7.57 16.96 -17.94
N ILE A 134 7.84 15.66 -17.87
CA ILE A 134 7.46 14.77 -16.78
C ILE A 134 8.68 14.05 -16.23
N ILE A 135 8.64 13.64 -14.97
CA ILE A 135 9.61 12.71 -14.40
C ILE A 135 9.23 11.30 -14.86
N ASN A 136 9.98 10.77 -15.81
CA ASN A 136 9.71 9.45 -16.38
C ASN A 136 10.51 8.34 -15.71
N SER A 137 11.57 8.65 -14.95
CA SER A 137 12.31 7.60 -14.26
C SER A 137 13.13 8.14 -13.08
N LEU A 138 13.36 7.30 -12.08
CA LEU A 138 14.30 7.52 -10.98
C LEU A 138 15.57 6.71 -11.21
N CYS A 139 16.75 7.28 -10.97
CA CYS A 139 18.00 6.53 -11.05
C CYS A 139 18.95 6.97 -9.94
N GLY A 140 19.86 6.09 -9.51
CA GLY A 140 20.70 6.38 -8.36
C GLY A 140 21.88 5.44 -8.17
N LYS A 141 22.71 5.75 -7.18
CA LYS A 141 23.82 4.91 -6.72
C LYS A 141 23.65 4.59 -5.24
N PHE A 142 23.83 3.33 -4.92
CA PHE A 142 23.84 2.82 -3.54
C PHE A 142 25.27 2.49 -3.13
N TYR A 143 25.66 2.90 -1.93
CA TYR A 143 26.92 2.54 -1.29
C TYR A 143 26.59 1.81 0.01
N SER A 144 27.05 0.57 0.14
CA SER A 144 26.76 -0.26 1.33
C SER A 144 25.27 -0.35 1.68
N GLN A 145 24.42 -0.59 0.67
CA GLN A 145 22.95 -0.65 0.76
C GLN A 145 22.24 0.68 1.06
N ILE A 146 22.96 1.80 1.02
CA ILE A 146 22.38 3.13 1.29
C ILE A 146 22.38 3.96 0.02
N CYS A 147 21.25 4.54 -0.33
CA CYS A 147 21.15 5.43 -1.48
C CYS A 147 21.93 6.73 -1.20
N LYS A 148 22.98 7.03 -1.98
CA LYS A 148 23.79 8.26 -1.84
C LYS A 148 23.69 9.21 -3.03
N GLU A 149 23.30 8.71 -4.19
CA GLU A 149 22.95 9.54 -5.35
C GLU A 149 21.54 9.14 -5.81
N LEU A 150 20.66 10.12 -5.97
CA LEU A 150 19.35 9.98 -6.59
C LEU A 150 19.20 11.09 -7.63
N ARG A 151 18.75 10.71 -8.82
CA ARG A 151 18.54 11.55 -9.99
C ARG A 151 17.20 11.16 -10.61
N VAL A 152 16.65 12.08 -11.39
CA VAL A 152 15.44 11.86 -12.17
C VAL A 152 15.76 12.01 -13.65
N LEU A 153 15.06 11.26 -14.50
CA LEU A 153 15.12 11.40 -15.94
C LEU A 153 13.81 12.02 -16.42
N TYR A 154 13.94 13.09 -17.19
CA TYR A 154 12.79 13.81 -17.73
C TYR A 154 12.42 13.29 -19.13
N HIS A 155 11.13 13.32 -19.44
CA HIS A 155 10.61 13.08 -20.78
C HIS A 155 9.65 14.21 -21.17
N PRO A 156 9.61 14.65 -22.43
CA PRO A 156 8.60 15.61 -22.86
C PRO A 156 7.20 15.05 -22.61
N LEU A 157 6.33 15.87 -22.03
CA LEU A 157 4.92 15.55 -21.86
C LEU A 157 4.29 15.45 -23.23
N LYS A 158 4.06 14.22 -23.70
CA LYS A 158 3.18 14.01 -24.84
C LYS A 158 1.76 14.25 -24.33
N HIS A 159 1.03 15.17 -24.95
CA HIS A 159 -0.41 15.28 -24.71
C HIS A 159 -1.04 13.93 -25.05
N ALA A 160 -1.35 13.14 -24.02
CA ALA A 160 -1.95 11.83 -24.20
C ALA A 160 -3.41 12.05 -24.62
N THR A 161 -3.75 11.56 -25.82
CA THR A 161 -5.14 11.33 -26.20
C THR A 161 -5.69 10.28 -25.23
N ILE A 162 -6.68 10.66 -24.42
CA ILE A 162 -7.32 9.75 -23.46
C ILE A 162 -8.01 8.64 -24.25
N GLU A 163 -7.39 7.45 -24.32
CA GLU A 163 -8.07 6.26 -24.82
C GLU A 163 -8.97 5.72 -23.69
N SER A 164 -10.28 5.79 -23.92
CA SER A 164 -11.30 5.25 -23.04
C SER A 164 -11.13 3.73 -22.87
N ALA A 165 -10.92 3.28 -21.64
CA ALA A 165 -10.78 1.87 -21.31
C ALA A 165 -12.08 1.09 -21.60
N PRO A 166 -12.00 -0.16 -22.10
CA PRO A 166 -13.17 -1.01 -22.32
C PRO A 166 -13.75 -1.50 -20.99
N SER A 167 -15.07 -1.37 -20.85
CA SER A 167 -15.87 -1.92 -19.74
C SER A 167 -15.94 -3.44 -19.89
N ALA A 168 -15.37 -4.17 -18.94
CA ALA A 168 -15.56 -5.62 -18.82
C ALA A 168 -16.70 -5.92 -17.84
N GLN A 169 -17.64 -6.77 -18.27
CA GLN A 169 -18.66 -7.38 -17.41
C GLN A 169 -18.14 -8.72 -16.88
N VAL A 170 -18.27 -8.97 -15.56
CA VAL A 170 -18.01 -10.28 -14.95
C VAL A 170 -19.15 -10.64 -13.98
N LYS A 171 -19.46 -11.95 -13.93
CA LYS A 171 -20.55 -12.64 -13.23
C LYS A 171 -20.10 -13.24 -11.90
N TYR A 172 -21.06 -13.33 -10.97
CA TYR A 172 -21.00 -13.56 -9.51
C TYR A 172 -20.68 -14.98 -9.01
N SER A 173 -20.14 -15.05 -7.78
CA SER A 173 -20.54 -15.96 -6.67
C SER A 173 -19.80 -15.60 -5.36
N SER A 174 -20.47 -15.55 -4.21
CA SER A 174 -19.83 -15.41 -2.89
C SER A 174 -20.60 -16.13 -1.77
N THR A 175 -19.92 -17.03 -1.08
CA THR A 175 -20.27 -17.55 0.25
C THR A 175 -19.02 -17.41 1.11
N ALA A 176 -19.11 -16.75 2.27
CA ALA A 176 -17.97 -16.55 3.17
C ALA A 176 -17.71 -17.83 3.99
N PRO A 177 -16.44 -18.24 4.22
CA PRO A 177 -16.12 -19.31 5.15
C PRO A 177 -16.15 -18.80 6.60
N GLU A 178 -16.79 -19.56 7.47
CA GLU A 178 -16.81 -19.36 8.91
C GLU A 178 -15.50 -19.93 9.51
N LEU A 179 -14.68 -19.08 10.13
CA LEU A 179 -13.48 -19.49 10.85
C LEU A 179 -13.79 -19.60 12.35
N ALA A 180 -13.19 -20.59 13.02
CA ALA A 180 -13.38 -20.83 14.44
C ALA A 180 -12.96 -19.61 15.27
N VAL A 181 -13.92 -19.04 16.01
CA VAL A 181 -13.78 -17.83 16.80
C VAL A 181 -13.04 -18.16 18.11
N SER A 182 -11.88 -17.54 18.32
CA SER A 182 -11.20 -17.54 19.63
C SER A 182 -11.95 -16.67 20.63
N SER A 183 -11.99 -17.07 21.91
CA SER A 183 -12.62 -16.35 23.03
C SER A 183 -11.99 -14.98 23.35
N THR A 184 -10.88 -14.61 22.69
CA THR A 184 -10.17 -13.33 22.84
C THR A 184 -10.44 -12.33 21.71
N SER A 185 -11.27 -12.68 20.73
CA SER A 185 -11.49 -11.88 19.54
C SER A 185 -12.50 -10.74 19.76
N LYS A 186 -12.22 -9.57 19.18
CA LYS A 186 -13.10 -8.40 19.20
C LYS A 186 -13.56 -8.06 17.78
N ALA A 187 -14.86 -7.90 17.60
CA ALA A 187 -15.41 -7.44 16.33
C ALA A 187 -14.96 -6.01 16.00
N PHE A 188 -14.75 -5.73 14.72
CA PHE A 188 -14.51 -4.39 14.20
C PHE A 188 -15.30 -4.15 12.92
N VAL A 189 -15.66 -2.89 12.69
CA VAL A 189 -16.27 -2.42 11.45
C VAL A 189 -15.66 -1.06 11.15
N GLU A 190 -15.02 -0.93 10.00
CA GLU A 190 -14.41 0.31 9.53
C GLU A 190 -14.92 0.64 8.14
N GLN A 191 -15.64 1.76 8.02
CA GLN A 191 -16.27 2.15 6.76
C GLN A 191 -16.29 3.67 6.58
N ARG A 192 -16.34 4.13 5.34
CA ARG A 192 -16.52 5.54 4.99
C ARG A 192 -17.43 5.70 3.79
N LYS A 193 -18.37 6.66 3.85
CA LYS A 193 -19.24 7.04 2.72
C LYS A 193 -18.45 7.52 1.51
N SER A 194 -17.39 8.29 1.76
CA SER A 194 -16.47 8.77 0.73
C SER A 194 -15.06 8.27 1.05
N LEU A 195 -14.82 6.98 0.79
CA LEU A 195 -13.51 6.36 0.96
C LEU A 195 -12.50 6.97 -0.02
N LYS A 196 -11.36 7.44 0.50
CA LYS A 196 -10.28 8.08 -0.28
C LYS A 196 -8.91 7.45 -0.05
N ALA A 197 -8.71 6.81 1.09
CA ALA A 197 -7.54 5.99 1.29
C ALA A 197 -7.87 4.82 2.22
N ILE A 198 -7.09 3.75 2.09
CA ILE A 198 -7.04 2.67 3.06
C ILE A 198 -5.60 2.52 3.51
N VAL A 199 -5.40 2.50 4.82
CA VAL A 199 -4.10 2.26 5.45
C VAL A 199 -4.12 0.87 6.06
N PHE A 200 -3.08 0.11 5.79
CA PHE A 200 -2.82 -1.21 6.37
C PHE A 200 -1.51 -1.15 7.12
N GLN A 201 -1.40 -1.89 8.21
CA GLN A 201 -0.10 -2.13 8.83
C GLN A 201 0.18 -3.63 8.82
N TYR A 202 1.35 -4.00 8.34
CA TYR A 202 1.87 -5.36 8.46
C TYR A 202 2.95 -5.37 9.53
N ASP A 203 2.65 -6.01 10.65
CA ASP A 203 3.66 -6.23 11.68
C ASP A 203 4.57 -7.38 11.23
N THR A 204 5.82 -7.05 10.88
CA THR A 204 6.81 -8.04 10.46
C THR A 204 7.25 -8.98 11.57
N ASN A 205 7.20 -8.54 12.84
CA ASN A 205 7.55 -9.38 13.99
C ASN A 205 6.41 -10.36 14.27
N ALA A 206 5.19 -9.85 14.31
CA ALA A 206 3.99 -10.65 14.57
C ALA A 206 3.49 -11.40 13.33
N LYS A 207 4.07 -11.10 12.15
CA LYS A 207 3.77 -11.68 10.85
C LYS A 207 2.29 -11.62 10.50
N ALA A 208 1.66 -10.49 10.78
CA ALA A 208 0.22 -10.36 10.71
C ALA A 208 -0.20 -9.00 10.18
N LEU A 209 -1.34 -8.98 9.51
CA LEU A 209 -2.03 -7.75 9.15
C LEU A 209 -2.79 -7.22 10.36
N VAL A 210 -2.67 -5.91 10.56
CA VAL A 210 -3.43 -5.11 11.51
C VAL A 210 -4.64 -4.52 10.79
N VAL A 211 -5.67 -4.19 11.57
CA VAL A 211 -6.97 -3.66 11.11
C VAL A 211 -6.80 -2.55 10.05
N PRO A 212 -7.50 -2.66 8.89
CA PRO A 212 -7.46 -1.61 7.89
C PRO A 212 -8.15 -0.34 8.40
N VAL A 213 -7.51 0.81 8.21
CA VAL A 213 -8.11 2.11 8.53
C VAL A 213 -8.62 2.75 7.24
N CYS A 214 -9.93 2.99 7.18
CA CYS A 214 -10.58 3.66 6.07
C CYS A 214 -10.62 5.17 6.30
N LEU A 215 -10.12 5.95 5.35
CA LEU A 215 -9.98 7.40 5.48
C LEU A 215 -10.81 8.14 4.42
N SER A 216 -11.54 9.18 4.85
CA SER A 216 -12.09 10.23 3.97
C SER A 216 -11.00 11.22 3.53
N ALA A 217 -11.35 12.15 2.63
CA ALA A 217 -10.42 13.18 2.15
C ALA A 217 -9.82 14.02 3.30
N THR A 218 -10.67 14.45 4.24
CA THR A 218 -10.26 15.27 5.38
C THR A 218 -9.41 14.46 6.35
N GLU A 219 -9.82 13.23 6.68
CA GLU A 219 -9.07 12.35 7.58
C GLU A 219 -7.70 12.00 6.99
N ARG A 220 -7.63 11.75 5.68
CA ARG A 220 -6.38 11.53 4.95
C ARG A 220 -5.44 12.72 5.10
N SER A 221 -5.93 13.94 4.86
CA SER A 221 -5.12 15.16 4.97
C SER A 221 -4.55 15.35 6.38
N CYS A 222 -5.37 15.05 7.40
CA CYS A 222 -4.92 15.06 8.79
C CYS A 222 -3.87 13.97 9.06
N TYR A 223 -4.08 12.75 8.55
CA TYR A 223 -3.17 11.63 8.74
C TYR A 223 -1.80 11.89 8.08
N GLU A 224 -1.78 12.42 6.85
CA GLU A 224 -0.56 12.84 6.15
C GLU A 224 0.21 13.90 6.95
N SER A 225 -0.50 14.89 7.51
CA SER A 225 0.10 15.95 8.33
C SER A 225 0.75 15.37 9.60
N LEU A 226 0.13 14.37 10.22
CA LEU A 226 0.69 13.67 11.38
C LEU A 226 1.92 12.84 10.99
N GLN A 227 1.91 12.19 9.82
CA GLN A 227 3.08 11.44 9.32
C GLN A 227 4.25 12.31 8.89
N ASP A 228 4.00 13.55 8.50
CA ASP A 228 5.09 14.49 8.26
C ASP A 228 5.78 14.90 9.58
N SER A 229 5.10 14.74 10.72
CA SER A 229 5.66 15.01 12.05
C SER A 229 6.27 13.80 12.77
N VAL A 230 5.96 12.57 12.33
CA VAL A 230 6.42 11.32 12.96
C VAL A 230 6.95 10.38 11.88
N SER A 231 8.10 9.72 12.10
CA SER A 231 8.56 8.66 11.19
C SER A 231 7.44 7.64 10.99
N SER A 232 7.05 7.40 9.74
CA SER A 232 6.00 6.43 9.41
C SER A 232 6.44 5.07 9.93
N GLY A 233 5.51 4.34 10.55
CA GLY A 233 5.79 3.01 11.08
C GLY A 233 6.27 2.09 9.95
N PHE A 234 7.35 1.34 10.20
CA PHE A 234 7.78 0.30 9.28
C PHE A 234 6.63 -0.70 9.05
N GLY A 235 6.33 -0.99 7.78
CA GLY A 235 5.25 -1.92 7.41
C GLY A 235 3.87 -1.28 7.23
N GLU A 236 3.76 0.05 7.22
CA GLU A 236 2.51 0.73 6.89
C GLU A 236 2.33 0.90 5.37
N HIS A 237 1.25 0.37 4.81
CA HIS A 237 0.95 0.37 3.38
C HIS A 237 -0.34 1.13 3.08
N TRP A 238 -0.33 1.91 2.01
CA TRP A 238 -1.46 2.73 1.62
C TRP A 238 -2.01 2.34 0.25
N ILE A 239 -3.33 2.44 0.13
CA ILE A 239 -4.02 2.48 -1.14
C ILE A 239 -4.82 3.76 -1.20
N GLU A 240 -4.37 4.68 -2.05
CA GLU A 240 -5.02 5.97 -2.26
C GLU A 240 -5.95 5.91 -3.47
N LEU A 241 -7.23 6.18 -3.27
CA LEU A 241 -8.23 6.21 -4.33
C LEU A 241 -8.32 7.60 -4.94
N VAL A 242 -8.13 7.72 -6.26
CA VAL A 242 -8.38 8.97 -6.98
C VAL A 242 -9.88 9.16 -7.25
N ASP A 243 -10.27 10.33 -7.75
CA ASP A 243 -11.66 10.59 -8.09
C ASP A 243 -12.15 9.62 -9.19
N GLY A 244 -13.28 8.95 -8.91
CA GLY A 244 -13.85 7.92 -9.78
C GLY A 244 -13.21 6.52 -9.64
N GLU A 245 -12.13 6.38 -8.86
CA GLU A 245 -11.59 5.07 -8.48
C GLU A 245 -12.41 4.48 -7.34
N ARG A 246 -12.84 3.22 -7.48
CA ARG A 246 -13.60 2.48 -6.47
C ARG A 246 -13.15 1.03 -6.40
N ILE A 247 -13.36 0.40 -5.25
CA ILE A 247 -12.99 -0.99 -5.01
C ILE A 247 -14.03 -1.91 -5.65
N ILE A 248 -13.58 -2.77 -6.55
CA ILE A 248 -14.43 -3.74 -7.24
C ILE A 248 -14.24 -5.17 -6.73
N ALA A 249 -13.09 -5.46 -6.09
CA ALA A 249 -12.90 -6.72 -5.39
C ALA A 249 -11.82 -6.62 -4.31
N VAL A 250 -11.93 -7.46 -3.29
CA VAL A 250 -10.92 -7.67 -2.26
C VAL A 250 -10.64 -9.18 -2.18
N GLN A 251 -9.40 -9.57 -2.40
CA GLN A 251 -8.92 -10.93 -2.20
C GLN A 251 -8.21 -11.01 -0.86
N VAL A 252 -8.55 -12.00 -0.05
CA VAL A 252 -7.98 -12.23 1.27
C VAL A 252 -7.45 -13.64 1.32
N GLU A 253 -6.20 -13.80 1.71
CA GLU A 253 -5.60 -15.08 1.99
C GLU A 253 -5.41 -15.25 3.49
N HIS A 254 -5.95 -16.35 4.01
CA HIS A 254 -5.98 -16.66 5.44
C HIS A 254 -5.63 -18.13 5.68
N ASP A 255 -5.18 -18.42 6.88
CA ASP A 255 -5.08 -19.78 7.39
C ASP A 255 -6.13 -20.04 8.48
N SER A 256 -6.03 -21.15 9.20
CA SER A 256 -6.95 -21.48 10.29
C SER A 256 -6.91 -20.53 11.48
N HIS A 257 -5.99 -19.56 11.52
CA HIS A 257 -5.75 -18.70 12.67
C HIS A 257 -5.94 -17.22 12.38
N GLN A 258 -5.55 -16.77 11.19
CA GLN A 258 -5.53 -15.35 10.89
C GLN A 258 -5.50 -15.06 9.39
N VAL A 259 -5.80 -13.80 9.07
CA VAL A 259 -5.55 -13.23 7.76
C VAL A 259 -4.05 -12.99 7.58
N GLN A 260 -3.49 -13.57 6.52
CA GLN A 260 -2.05 -13.52 6.24
C GLN A 260 -1.71 -12.37 5.30
N ARG A 261 -2.53 -12.18 4.26
CA ARG A 261 -2.37 -11.11 3.27
C ARG A 261 -3.66 -10.77 2.55
N LEU A 262 -3.71 -9.59 1.95
CA LEU A 262 -4.84 -9.14 1.12
C LEU A 262 -4.38 -8.41 -0.13
N CYS A 263 -5.22 -8.42 -1.15
CA CYS A 263 -5.05 -7.71 -2.41
C CYS A 263 -6.36 -6.99 -2.75
N ILE A 264 -6.26 -5.76 -3.22
CA ILE A 264 -7.41 -4.91 -3.53
C ILE A 264 -7.38 -4.58 -5.01
N ARG A 265 -8.49 -4.89 -5.68
CA ARG A 265 -8.73 -4.56 -7.07
C ARG A 265 -9.74 -3.42 -7.16
N THR A 266 -9.37 -2.38 -7.86
CA THR A 266 -10.21 -1.25 -8.21
C THR A 266 -10.64 -1.33 -9.67
N ASN A 267 -11.57 -0.47 -10.08
CA ASN A 267 -11.93 -0.31 -11.49
C ASN A 267 -10.78 0.24 -12.36
N MET A 268 -9.64 0.63 -11.76
CA MET A 268 -8.51 1.21 -12.49
C MET A 268 -7.21 0.41 -12.37
N ARG A 269 -7.03 -0.41 -11.32
CA ARG A 269 -5.81 -1.18 -11.08
C ARG A 269 -6.01 -2.30 -10.06
N THR A 270 -4.98 -3.12 -9.92
CA THR A 270 -4.88 -4.15 -8.88
C THR A 270 -3.65 -3.88 -8.03
N SER A 271 -3.82 -3.79 -6.72
CA SER A 271 -2.72 -3.57 -5.77
C SER A 271 -1.76 -4.76 -5.75
N PRO A 272 -0.54 -4.61 -5.20
CA PRO A 272 0.22 -5.76 -4.73
C PRO A 272 -0.52 -6.52 -3.63
N TRP A 273 -0.02 -7.71 -3.28
CA TRP A 273 -0.34 -8.34 -2.01
C TRP A 273 0.28 -7.57 -0.85
N PHE A 274 -0.55 -7.19 0.13
CA PHE A 274 -0.12 -6.62 1.40
C PHE A 274 -0.12 -7.72 2.46
N GLY A 275 1.01 -7.87 3.16
CA GLY A 275 1.25 -8.98 4.08
C GLY A 275 1.94 -10.16 3.41
N LYS A 276 2.06 -11.28 4.14
CA LYS A 276 2.87 -12.42 3.70
C LYS A 276 2.27 -13.73 4.18
N ILE A 277 2.32 -14.75 3.33
CA ILE A 277 2.08 -16.13 3.77
C ILE A 277 3.25 -16.55 4.64
N THR A 278 2.97 -16.75 5.92
CA THR A 278 3.97 -17.26 6.86
C THR A 278 3.63 -18.63 7.42
N SER A 279 2.42 -19.09 7.13
CA SER A 279 1.91 -20.38 7.56
C SER A 279 2.39 -21.52 6.68
N TRP A 280 2.73 -22.63 7.33
CA TRP A 280 2.98 -23.91 6.67
C TRP A 280 1.69 -24.70 6.44
N SER A 281 0.59 -24.25 7.05
CA SER A 281 -0.73 -24.85 6.87
C SER A 281 -1.36 -24.42 5.54
N LYS A 282 -2.47 -25.06 5.18
CA LYS A 282 -3.21 -24.75 3.97
C LYS A 282 -3.76 -23.33 4.05
N VAL A 283 -3.29 -22.46 3.16
CA VAL A 283 -3.84 -21.12 2.95
C VAL A 283 -5.07 -21.21 2.06
N LEU A 284 -6.14 -20.54 2.45
CA LEU A 284 -7.38 -20.40 1.69
C LEU A 284 -7.48 -18.98 1.15
N THR A 285 -8.03 -18.84 -0.06
CA THR A 285 -8.32 -17.55 -0.67
C THR A 285 -9.82 -17.31 -0.65
N THR A 286 -10.24 -16.21 -0.04
CA THR A 286 -11.61 -15.68 -0.13
C THR A 286 -11.59 -14.44 -1.02
N THR A 287 -12.57 -14.32 -1.92
CA THR A 287 -12.72 -13.12 -2.76
C THR A 287 -14.08 -12.48 -2.49
N PHE A 288 -14.08 -11.20 -2.18
CA PHE A 288 -15.26 -10.35 -2.09
C PHE A 288 -15.33 -9.49 -3.34
N GLU A 289 -16.47 -9.48 -4.02
CA GLU A 289 -16.67 -8.70 -5.25
C GLU A 289 -17.73 -7.61 -5.03
N GLU A 290 -17.63 -6.51 -5.77
CA GLU A 290 -18.65 -5.47 -5.83
C GLU A 290 -20.00 -6.08 -6.24
N LEU A 291 -21.02 -5.81 -5.42
CA LEU A 291 -22.40 -6.26 -5.69
C LEU A 291 -23.12 -5.26 -6.61
N PRO A 292 -24.10 -5.71 -7.42
CA PRO A 292 -24.83 -4.83 -8.31
C PRO A 292 -25.56 -3.73 -7.57
N GLY A 293 -25.31 -2.47 -7.92
CA GLY A 293 -25.92 -1.33 -7.26
C GLY A 293 -25.29 -0.97 -5.91
N SER A 294 -24.21 -1.64 -5.53
CA SER A 294 -23.45 -1.37 -4.30
C SER A 294 -22.00 -1.07 -4.61
N THR A 295 -21.30 -0.44 -3.67
CA THR A 295 -19.84 -0.26 -3.70
C THR A 295 -19.22 -0.74 -2.40
N ILE A 296 -18.03 -1.34 -2.46
CA ILE A 296 -17.27 -1.67 -1.25
C ILE A 296 -16.77 -0.36 -0.62
N CYS A 297 -17.17 -0.10 0.64
CA CYS A 297 -16.92 1.17 1.34
C CYS A 297 -16.13 1.00 2.64
N GLY A 298 -15.76 -0.24 2.98
CA GLY A 298 -15.12 -0.55 4.25
C GLY A 298 -14.81 -2.03 4.43
N PHE A 299 -14.36 -2.35 5.64
CA PHE A 299 -13.98 -3.67 6.10
C PHE A 299 -14.67 -3.98 7.43
N GLN A 300 -14.91 -5.26 7.68
CA GLN A 300 -15.41 -5.75 8.96
C GLN A 300 -14.76 -7.07 9.29
N GLY A 301 -14.83 -7.50 10.55
CA GLY A 301 -14.33 -8.81 10.94
C GLY A 301 -14.01 -8.88 12.42
N GLN A 302 -13.07 -9.76 12.75
CA GLN A 302 -12.60 -9.98 14.12
C GLN A 302 -11.09 -9.76 14.19
N ARG A 303 -10.64 -9.14 15.27
CA ARG A 303 -9.23 -9.01 15.61
C ARG A 303 -8.92 -9.64 16.95
N ASP A 304 -7.73 -10.19 17.11
CA ASP A 304 -7.25 -10.61 18.42
C ASP A 304 -6.97 -9.36 19.28
N ALA A 305 -7.63 -9.25 20.44
CA ALA A 305 -7.54 -8.04 21.25
C ALA A 305 -6.15 -7.83 21.90
N GLN A 306 -5.34 -8.88 22.04
CA GLN A 306 -4.02 -8.81 22.68
C GLN A 306 -2.92 -8.51 21.66
N LEU A 307 -3.02 -9.12 20.48
CA LEU A 307 -1.98 -9.05 19.44
C LEU A 307 -2.33 -8.08 18.31
N ASP A 308 -3.54 -7.52 18.32
CA ASP A 308 -4.10 -6.64 17.29
C ASP A 308 -4.04 -7.20 15.85
N LYS A 309 -4.09 -8.53 15.75
CA LYS A 309 -4.04 -9.26 14.47
C LYS A 309 -5.44 -9.49 13.94
N ILE A 310 -5.62 -9.35 12.64
CA ILE A 310 -6.89 -9.69 11.98
C ILE A 310 -7.05 -11.22 11.95
N VAL A 311 -8.06 -11.72 12.67
CA VAL A 311 -8.46 -13.13 12.66
C VAL A 311 -9.33 -13.42 11.45
N THR A 312 -10.35 -12.57 11.23
CA THR A 312 -11.25 -12.65 10.08
C THR A 312 -11.41 -11.29 9.42
N LEU A 313 -11.59 -11.29 8.10
CA LEU A 313 -11.79 -10.07 7.31
C LEU A 313 -12.87 -10.29 6.27
N GLY A 314 -13.84 -9.40 6.27
CA GLY A 314 -14.85 -9.20 5.24
C GLY A 314 -14.88 -7.75 4.78
N VAL A 315 -15.78 -7.46 3.84
CA VAL A 315 -16.00 -6.11 3.32
C VAL A 315 -17.38 -5.59 3.73
N VAL A 316 -17.52 -4.27 3.76
CA VAL A 316 -18.80 -3.58 3.96
C VAL A 316 -19.23 -2.96 2.64
N TYR A 317 -20.52 -3.10 2.32
CA TYR A 317 -21.12 -2.57 1.10
C TYR A 317 -21.97 -1.34 1.42
N MET A 318 -22.03 -0.42 0.47
CA MET A 318 -22.95 0.70 0.47
C MET A 318 -23.83 0.63 -0.77
N THR A 319 -25.14 0.51 -0.60
CA THR A 319 -26.14 0.74 -1.64
C THR A 319 -26.43 2.25 -1.68
N GLY A 320 -26.99 2.80 -2.77
CA GLY A 320 -27.29 4.24 -2.84
C GLY A 320 -28.02 4.75 -1.58
N ASP A 321 -27.48 5.81 -0.96
CA ASP A 321 -27.87 6.48 0.31
C ASP A 321 -28.14 5.63 1.58
N THR A 322 -28.19 4.30 1.50
CA THR A 322 -28.37 3.38 2.64
C THR A 322 -27.18 2.45 2.81
N VAL A 323 -26.71 2.30 4.04
CA VAL A 323 -25.64 1.34 4.37
C VAL A 323 -26.30 0.02 4.71
N ASP A 324 -26.21 -0.95 3.80
CA ASP A 324 -26.60 -2.33 4.09
C ASP A 324 -25.38 -3.07 4.66
N THR A 325 -25.32 -3.21 5.97
CA THR A 325 -24.53 -4.27 6.59
C THR A 325 -25.23 -5.60 6.30
N ILE A 326 -24.63 -6.43 5.46
CA ILE A 326 -25.02 -7.83 5.34
C ILE A 326 -24.52 -8.51 6.62
N GLU A 327 -25.36 -8.45 7.66
CA GLU A 327 -25.24 -9.29 8.85
C GLU A 327 -25.62 -10.71 8.45
N ASN A 328 -24.74 -11.68 8.72
CA ASN A 328 -25.20 -13.05 8.86
C ASN A 328 -26.05 -13.08 10.15
N PRO A 329 -27.32 -13.51 10.11
CA PRO A 329 -28.07 -13.70 11.34
C PRO A 329 -27.36 -14.78 12.16
N ILE A 330 -26.91 -14.40 13.35
CA ILE A 330 -26.64 -15.35 14.42
C ILE A 330 -28.02 -15.89 14.78
N GLU A 331 -28.34 -17.09 14.30
CA GLU A 331 -29.53 -17.79 14.78
C GLU A 331 -29.37 -18.01 16.28
N ASP A 332 -30.27 -17.37 17.01
CA ASP A 332 -30.54 -17.55 18.42
C ASP A 332 -30.97 -19.00 18.61
N LEU A 333 -30.01 -19.87 18.94
CA LEU A 333 -30.31 -21.20 19.43
C LEU A 333 -30.81 -21.06 20.87
N THR A 334 -32.11 -20.82 20.98
CA THR A 334 -32.89 -21.33 22.09
C THR A 334 -32.64 -22.83 22.20
N ASP A 335 -32.07 -23.28 23.31
CA ASP A 335 -32.30 -24.64 23.77
C ASP A 335 -32.75 -24.58 25.23
N ASP A 336 -34.06 -24.74 25.36
CA ASP A 336 -34.75 -25.15 26.58
C ASP A 336 -34.17 -26.50 27.03
N SER A 337 -33.56 -26.54 28.20
CA SER A 337 -33.70 -27.71 29.07
C SER A 337 -33.65 -27.29 30.52
N SER A 338 -34.80 -27.44 31.15
CA SER A 338 -34.97 -27.54 32.59
C SER A 338 -34.10 -28.65 33.16
N ASP A 339 -33.59 -28.45 34.38
CA ASP A 339 -33.93 -29.27 35.54
C ASP A 339 -33.12 -28.82 36.78
N ASP A 340 -33.84 -28.17 37.71
CA ASP A 340 -34.04 -28.56 39.11
C ASP A 340 -32.85 -28.84 40.10
N LEU A 341 -32.97 -28.16 41.26
CA LEU A 341 -32.48 -28.49 42.62
C LEU A 341 -30.95 -28.34 42.86
N SER A 342 -30.41 -27.79 43.97
CA SER A 342 -30.89 -27.47 45.32
C SER A 342 -29.80 -26.69 46.07
N ASP A 343 -30.21 -25.90 47.06
CA ASP A 343 -29.54 -25.50 48.32
C ASP A 343 -28.01 -25.61 48.47
N GLY A 344 -27.38 -24.49 48.87
CA GLY A 344 -25.99 -24.48 49.33
C GLY A 344 -25.52 -23.14 49.88
N ASN A 345 -25.92 -22.85 51.13
CA ASN A 345 -25.32 -21.87 52.04
C ASN A 345 -23.77 -21.91 51.98
N CYS A 346 -23.11 -20.74 52.03
CA CYS A 346 -21.80 -20.55 52.70
C CYS A 346 -21.41 -19.05 52.74
N GLU A 347 -21.66 -18.47 53.92
CA GLU A 347 -20.79 -17.57 54.71
C GLU A 347 -20.17 -16.30 54.09
N GLU A 348 -20.68 -15.17 54.58
CA GLU A 348 -19.98 -13.88 54.68
C GLU A 348 -18.76 -14.01 55.61
N GLU A 349 -17.56 -13.82 55.09
CA GLU A 349 -16.38 -13.56 55.91
C GLU A 349 -16.14 -12.06 56.06
N ARG A 350 -16.21 -11.61 57.31
CA ARG A 350 -15.88 -10.28 57.80
C ARG A 350 -14.44 -9.88 57.49
N ILE A 351 -14.25 -8.64 57.06
CA ILE A 351 -12.97 -7.93 57.17
C ILE A 351 -13.20 -6.69 58.04
N GLU A 352 -12.60 -6.68 59.23
CA GLU A 352 -12.17 -5.47 59.94
C GLU A 352 -10.96 -5.83 60.83
N PRO A 353 -10.10 -4.88 61.21
CA PRO A 353 -9.79 -3.57 60.61
C PRO A 353 -8.37 -3.49 60.01
#